data_AF-A0A6M4H7D9-F1
#
_entry.id   AF-A0A6M4H7D9-F1
#
_cell.length_a   1.000
_cell.length_b   1.000
_cell.length_c   1.000
_cell.angle_alpha   90.00
_cell.angle_beta   90.00
_cell.angle_gamma   90.00
#
_symmetry.space_group_name_H-M   'P 1'
#
loop_
_entity.id
_entity.type
_entity.pdbx_description
1 polymer ?
#
loop_
_entity_poly.entity_id
_entity_poly.type
_entity_poly.pdbx_seq_one_letter_code
_entity_poly.pdbx_strand_id
1 'polypeptide(L)'
;MKNASPRAASLAGAVLAILAATLAPTAALAVPPAKEPTCAGIKDAYDVLGIQCGKQYEKITHNPGNAKDRLASYKARIAVMEIFRKAYLCNGMFGATSKQQEKFKLAEPGHLQAIAALNINMINQGDPNVPAVYTANDLDTVKITKINCK
;
A
#
# COMPACT_ATOMS: atom_id res chain seq x y z
N MET A 1 53.83 -47.97 -37.91
CA MET A 1 53.10 -46.91 -37.19
C MET A 1 51.62 -47.27 -37.14
N LYS A 2 51.09 -47.35 -35.91
CA LYS A 2 49.69 -47.28 -35.42
C LYS A 2 48.58 -48.18 -36.04
N ASN A 3 48.18 -49.12 -35.18
CA ASN A 3 46.95 -49.93 -35.10
C ASN A 3 45.64 -49.16 -35.27
N ALA A 4 44.59 -49.85 -35.74
CA ALA A 4 43.41 -50.18 -34.92
C ALA A 4 42.49 -51.21 -35.61
N SER A 5 42.15 -52.25 -34.83
CA SER A 5 41.18 -53.33 -35.09
C SER A 5 39.78 -52.94 -34.54
N PRO A 6 38.71 -53.71 -34.81
CA PRO A 6 37.31 -53.25 -34.82
C PRO A 6 36.47 -53.65 -33.59
N ARG A 7 35.17 -53.30 -33.65
CA ARG A 7 34.00 -53.77 -32.88
C ARG A 7 33.72 -53.05 -31.56
N ALA A 8 32.48 -52.58 -31.36
CA ALA A 8 31.39 -53.42 -30.84
C ALA A 8 30.12 -52.58 -30.65
N ALA A 9 29.00 -53.29 -30.59
CA ALA A 9 27.63 -52.80 -30.63
C ALA A 9 27.13 -52.18 -29.30
N SER A 10 26.17 -51.26 -29.48
CA SER A 10 24.95 -51.03 -28.71
C SER A 10 24.77 -51.77 -27.38
N LEU A 11 24.45 -51.03 -26.30
CA LEU A 11 23.49 -51.44 -25.26
C LEU A 11 22.95 -50.19 -24.52
N ALA A 12 21.63 -50.19 -24.37
CA ALA A 12 20.79 -49.20 -23.72
C ALA A 12 20.98 -49.12 -22.19
N GLY A 13 20.51 -48.03 -21.57
CA GLY A 13 20.25 -48.01 -20.12
C GLY A 13 20.31 -46.63 -19.49
N ALA A 14 19.14 -46.02 -19.29
CA ALA A 14 18.93 -44.73 -18.67
C ALA A 14 19.42 -44.63 -17.22
N VAL A 15 20.00 -43.48 -16.82
CA VAL A 15 19.89 -42.95 -15.45
C VAL A 15 19.78 -41.41 -15.48
N LEU A 16 18.59 -40.93 -15.12
CA LEU A 16 18.23 -39.66 -14.46
C LEU A 16 19.44 -38.91 -13.83
N ALA A 17 19.56 -37.58 -13.89
CA ALA A 17 18.58 -36.67 -13.30
C ALA A 17 18.71 -35.25 -13.86
N ILE A 18 17.60 -34.77 -14.38
CA ILE A 18 17.36 -33.38 -14.75
C ILE A 18 17.18 -32.61 -13.43
N LEU A 19 18.22 -31.91 -12.96
CA LEU A 19 18.04 -30.80 -12.01
C LEU A 19 17.86 -29.48 -12.80
N ALA A 20 16.82 -29.43 -13.61
CA ALA A 20 16.18 -28.16 -13.92
C ALA A 20 15.27 -27.86 -12.73
N ALA A 21 15.87 -27.37 -11.63
CA ALA A 21 15.12 -26.79 -10.54
C ALA A 21 14.27 -25.67 -11.15
N THR A 22 12.99 -25.95 -11.26
CA THR A 22 11.96 -25.07 -11.75
C THR A 22 11.99 -23.79 -10.92
N LEU A 23 12.68 -22.76 -11.41
CA LEU A 23 12.26 -21.39 -11.17
C LEU A 23 10.92 -21.22 -11.87
N ALA A 24 9.88 -21.83 -11.30
CA ALA A 24 8.53 -21.36 -11.54
C ALA A 24 8.56 -19.91 -11.06
N PRO A 25 8.38 -18.91 -11.95
CA PRO A 25 8.03 -17.60 -11.45
C PRO A 25 6.77 -17.87 -10.63
N THR A 26 6.86 -17.67 -9.31
CA THR A 26 5.66 -17.53 -8.52
C THR A 26 4.95 -16.36 -9.17
N ALA A 27 3.98 -16.68 -10.04
CA ALA A 27 3.05 -15.72 -10.57
C ALA A 27 2.47 -15.10 -9.31
N ALA A 28 3.00 -13.95 -8.93
CA ALA A 28 2.52 -13.19 -7.81
C ALA A 28 1.06 -12.97 -8.17
N LEU A 29 0.18 -13.76 -7.55
CA LEU A 29 -1.26 -13.64 -7.74
C LEU A 29 -1.53 -12.16 -7.65
N ALA A 30 -1.90 -11.56 -8.78
CA ALA A 30 -2.08 -10.13 -8.86
C ALA A 30 -3.23 -9.83 -7.92
N VAL A 31 -2.92 -9.40 -6.71
CA VAL A 31 -3.94 -9.08 -5.72
C VAL A 31 -4.80 -8.02 -6.39
N PRO A 32 -6.12 -8.25 -6.52
CA PRO A 32 -6.96 -7.33 -7.26
C PRO A 32 -6.87 -5.95 -6.59
N PRO A 33 -6.78 -4.86 -7.39
CA PRO A 33 -6.66 -3.53 -6.83
C PRO A 33 -7.87 -3.16 -5.97
N ALA A 34 -7.64 -2.26 -5.01
CA ALA A 34 -8.69 -1.75 -4.12
C ALA A 34 -9.78 -1.05 -4.94
N LYS A 35 -11.04 -1.44 -4.73
CA LYS A 35 -12.19 -0.92 -5.50
C LYS A 35 -12.91 0.24 -4.81
N GLU A 36 -12.79 0.31 -3.49
CA GLU A 36 -13.46 1.29 -2.65
C GLU A 36 -12.44 2.05 -1.80
N PRO A 37 -12.52 3.39 -1.73
CA PRO A 37 -11.65 4.22 -0.90
C PRO A 37 -12.15 4.19 0.55
N THR A 38 -12.04 3.03 1.20
CA THR A 38 -12.36 2.84 2.62
C THR A 38 -11.29 1.96 3.25
N CYS A 39 -11.10 2.01 4.58
CA CYS A 39 -10.12 1.12 5.23
C CYS A 39 -10.43 -0.37 4.97
N ALA A 40 -11.72 -0.75 4.86
CA ALA A 40 -12.14 -2.09 4.50
C ALA A 40 -11.81 -2.43 3.04
N GLY A 41 -12.15 -1.55 2.08
CA GLY A 41 -11.82 -1.76 0.67
C GLY A 41 -10.31 -1.77 0.38
N ILE A 42 -9.54 -1.02 1.17
CA ILE A 42 -8.07 -1.09 1.15
C ILE A 42 -7.62 -2.42 1.75
N LYS A 43 -8.19 -2.89 2.86
CA LYS A 43 -7.83 -4.18 3.48
C LYS A 43 -8.06 -5.36 2.54
N ASP A 44 -9.16 -5.35 1.79
CA ASP A 44 -9.51 -6.43 0.85
C ASP A 44 -8.44 -6.62 -0.24
N ALA A 45 -7.71 -5.55 -0.59
CA ALA A 45 -6.66 -5.58 -1.61
C ALA A 45 -5.23 -5.55 -1.03
N TYR A 46 -5.02 -4.83 0.07
CA TYR A 46 -3.72 -4.48 0.65
C TYR A 46 -3.80 -4.65 2.18
N ASP A 47 -3.75 -5.89 2.66
CA ASP A 47 -4.12 -6.27 4.03
C ASP A 47 -3.41 -5.42 5.10
N VAL A 48 -2.09 -5.28 4.98
CA VAL A 48 -1.27 -4.49 5.93
C VAL A 48 -1.70 -3.02 5.94
N LEU A 49 -1.90 -2.42 4.77
CA LEU A 49 -2.35 -1.02 4.67
C LEU A 49 -3.75 -0.84 5.24
N GLY A 50 -4.67 -1.77 4.96
CA GLY A 50 -6.03 -1.71 5.48
C GLY A 50 -6.11 -1.88 7.00
N ILE A 51 -5.32 -2.79 7.58
CA ILE A 51 -5.19 -2.95 9.04
C ILE A 51 -4.64 -1.67 9.67
N GLN A 52 -3.60 -1.07 9.08
CA GLN A 52 -3.07 0.20 9.56
C GLN A 52 -4.11 1.32 9.45
N CYS A 53 -4.88 1.35 8.37
CA CYS A 53 -5.95 2.34 8.16
C CYS A 53 -6.98 2.26 9.29
N GLY A 54 -7.50 1.06 9.56
CA GLY A 54 -8.46 0.84 10.65
C GLY A 54 -7.92 1.28 12.01
N LYS A 55 -6.70 0.87 12.36
CA LYS A 55 -6.04 1.25 13.62
C LYS A 55 -5.84 2.75 13.78
N GLN A 56 -5.59 3.49 12.70
CA GLN A 56 -5.48 4.94 12.77
C GLN A 56 -6.86 5.59 12.83
N TYR A 57 -7.83 5.07 12.08
CA TYR A 57 -9.20 5.55 12.10
C TYR A 57 -9.82 5.46 13.49
N GLU A 58 -9.61 4.35 14.21
CA GLU A 58 -10.05 4.14 15.60
C GLU A 58 -9.51 5.18 16.60
N LYS A 59 -8.40 5.86 16.28
CA LYS A 59 -7.82 6.92 17.13
C LYS A 59 -8.43 8.29 16.88
N ILE A 60 -9.26 8.44 15.84
CA ILE A 60 -9.91 9.70 15.53
C ILE A 60 -11.08 9.90 16.49
N THR A 61 -10.96 10.87 17.38
CA THR A 61 -12.10 11.33 18.19
C THR A 61 -12.94 12.26 17.31
N HIS A 62 -14.21 11.92 17.07
CA HIS A 62 -15.07 12.72 16.20
C HIS A 62 -15.48 14.06 16.81
N ASN A 63 -15.44 14.19 18.13
CA ASN A 63 -15.69 15.43 18.86
C ASN A 63 -14.65 15.62 19.99
N PRO A 64 -13.40 15.99 19.67
CA PRO A 64 -12.31 16.05 20.64
C PRO A 64 -12.46 17.26 21.59
N GLY A 65 -12.71 16.98 22.87
CA GLY A 65 -13.01 18.02 23.88
C GLY A 65 -11.80 18.74 24.46
N ASN A 66 -10.58 18.19 24.30
CA ASN A 66 -9.35 18.77 24.85
C ASN A 66 -8.22 18.78 23.82
N ALA A 67 -7.14 19.53 24.13
CA ALA A 67 -5.99 19.71 23.25
C ALA A 67 -5.29 18.39 22.87
N LYS A 68 -5.21 17.44 23.82
CA LYS A 68 -4.57 16.14 23.59
C LYS A 68 -5.36 15.32 22.57
N ASP A 69 -6.68 15.27 22.70
CA ASP A 69 -7.55 14.53 21.80
C ASP A 69 -7.60 15.16 20.40
N ARG A 70 -7.55 16.50 20.31
CA ARG A 70 -7.44 17.22 19.04
C ARG A 70 -6.12 16.88 18.33
N LEU A 71 -5.00 16.95 19.04
CA LEU A 71 -3.69 16.60 18.47
C LEU A 71 -3.62 15.13 18.05
N ALA A 72 -4.14 14.21 18.86
CA ALA A 72 -4.20 12.79 18.53
C ALA A 72 -5.07 12.55 17.27
N SER A 73 -6.25 13.17 17.22
CA SER A 73 -7.16 13.07 16.07
C SER A 73 -6.56 13.69 14.81
N TYR A 74 -5.81 14.79 14.93
CA TYR A 74 -5.11 15.43 13.82
C TYR A 74 -4.07 14.50 13.20
N LYS A 75 -3.19 13.91 14.03
CA LYS A 75 -2.17 12.95 13.58
C LYS A 75 -2.80 11.69 12.99
N ALA A 76 -3.87 11.18 13.59
CA ALA A 76 -4.60 10.02 13.11
C ALA A 76 -5.23 10.27 11.73
N ARG A 77 -5.84 11.44 11.52
CA ARG A 77 -6.41 11.84 10.21
C ARG A 77 -5.34 11.93 9.12
N ILE A 78 -4.17 12.51 9.42
CA ILE A 78 -3.03 12.52 8.49
C ILE A 78 -2.61 11.09 8.13
N ALA A 79 -2.43 10.23 9.13
CA ALA A 79 -2.01 8.85 8.88
C ALA A 79 -3.03 8.07 8.02
N VAL A 80 -4.33 8.26 8.24
CA VAL A 80 -5.37 7.70 7.36
C VAL A 80 -5.24 8.26 5.93
N MET A 81 -5.06 9.58 5.77
CA MET A 81 -4.90 10.21 4.46
C MET A 81 -3.69 9.67 3.68
N GLU A 82 -2.55 9.51 4.35
CA GLU A 82 -1.35 8.92 3.75
C GLU A 82 -1.57 7.47 3.32
N ILE A 83 -2.35 6.68 4.08
CA ILE A 83 -2.67 5.30 3.70
C ILE A 83 -3.57 5.26 2.48
N PHE A 84 -4.55 6.16 2.37
CA PHE A 84 -5.36 6.31 1.15
C PHE A 84 -4.49 6.66 -0.06
N ARG A 85 -3.52 7.56 0.11
CA ARG A 85 -2.56 7.92 -0.95
C ARG A 85 -1.68 6.73 -1.33
N LYS A 86 -1.21 5.96 -0.35
CA LYS A 86 -0.46 4.72 -0.60
C LYS A 86 -1.30 3.69 -1.36
N ALA A 87 -2.58 3.51 -0.99
CA ALA A 87 -3.49 2.63 -1.70
C ALA A 87 -3.76 3.09 -3.14
N TYR A 88 -3.91 4.39 -3.39
CA TYR A 88 -3.96 4.97 -4.74
C TYR A 88 -2.71 4.63 -5.57
N LEU A 89 -1.53 4.79 -4.98
CA LEU A 89 -0.26 4.46 -5.64
C LEU A 89 -0.15 2.95 -5.92
N CYS A 90 -0.52 2.09 -4.96
CA CYS A 90 -0.58 0.65 -5.15
C CYS A 90 -1.56 0.26 -6.25
N ASN A 91 -2.75 0.86 -6.28
CA ASN A 91 -3.72 0.69 -7.37
C ASN A 91 -3.06 0.95 -8.74
N GLY A 92 -2.18 1.95 -8.83
CA GLY A 92 -1.45 2.27 -10.07
C GLY A 92 -0.49 1.16 -10.48
N MET A 93 0.21 0.59 -9.51
CA MET A 93 1.20 -0.48 -9.72
C MET A 93 0.58 -1.85 -10.04
N PHE A 94 -0.69 -2.05 -9.67
CA PHE A 94 -1.45 -3.28 -9.88
C PHE A 94 -2.55 -3.15 -10.94
N GLY A 95 -2.52 -2.08 -11.75
CA GLY A 95 -3.35 -1.97 -12.95
C GLY A 95 -4.83 -1.69 -12.66
N ALA A 96 -5.14 -0.95 -11.60
CA ALA A 96 -6.50 -0.45 -11.36
C ALA A 96 -7.00 0.36 -12.57
N THR A 97 -8.29 0.20 -12.89
CA THR A 97 -8.96 0.99 -13.92
C THR A 97 -8.95 2.48 -13.57
N SER A 98 -9.05 3.35 -14.57
CA SER A 98 -9.14 4.81 -14.36
C SER A 98 -10.26 5.20 -13.39
N LYS A 99 -11.40 4.50 -13.45
CA LYS A 99 -12.52 4.72 -12.53
C LYS A 99 -12.17 4.40 -11.07
N GLN A 100 -11.40 3.32 -10.84
CA GLN A 100 -10.94 2.97 -9.48
C GLN A 100 -9.91 3.99 -8.98
N GLN A 101 -9.00 4.45 -9.84
CA GLN A 101 -8.05 5.51 -9.49
C GLN A 101 -8.74 6.82 -9.12
N GLU A 102 -9.72 7.22 -9.92
CA GLU A 102 -10.47 8.45 -9.74
C GLU A 102 -11.23 8.45 -8.41
N LYS A 103 -11.86 7.33 -8.01
CA LYS A 103 -12.52 7.23 -6.70
C LYS A 103 -11.60 7.61 -5.53
N PHE A 104 -10.37 7.11 -5.53
CA PHE A 104 -9.39 7.43 -4.49
C PHE A 104 -8.95 8.90 -4.58
N LYS A 105 -8.72 9.41 -5.79
CA LYS A 105 -8.31 10.81 -6.00
C LYS A 105 -9.40 11.81 -5.57
N LEU A 106 -10.67 11.49 -5.83
CA LEU A 106 -11.82 12.33 -5.47
C LEU A 106 -12.08 12.38 -3.95
N ALA A 107 -11.59 11.40 -3.18
CA ALA A 107 -11.70 11.41 -1.72
C ALA A 107 -10.67 12.34 -1.05
N GLU A 108 -9.52 12.60 -1.69
CA GLU A 108 -8.41 13.36 -1.08
C GLU A 108 -8.82 14.77 -0.58
N PRO A 109 -9.57 15.59 -1.36
CA PRO A 109 -9.93 16.94 -0.91
C PRO A 109 -10.75 16.97 0.37
N GLY A 110 -11.69 16.03 0.55
CA GLY A 110 -12.54 15.97 1.76
C GLY A 110 -11.73 15.63 3.01
N HIS A 111 -10.76 14.72 2.89
CA HIS A 111 -9.84 14.40 3.98
C HIS A 111 -8.92 15.59 4.33
N LEU A 112 -8.35 16.25 3.32
CA LEU A 112 -7.51 17.43 3.52
C LEU A 112 -8.30 18.58 4.19
N GLN A 113 -9.55 18.80 3.77
CA GLN A 113 -10.43 19.78 4.41
C GLN A 113 -10.69 19.45 5.88
N ALA A 114 -10.95 18.17 6.21
CA ALA A 114 -11.17 17.75 7.59
C ALA A 114 -9.91 17.92 8.46
N ILE A 115 -8.72 17.69 7.91
CA ILE A 115 -7.44 17.93 8.59
C ILE A 115 -7.23 19.42 8.83
N ALA A 116 -7.43 20.26 7.81
CA ALA A 116 -7.31 21.71 7.91
C ALA A 116 -8.30 22.31 8.92
N ALA A 117 -9.56 21.87 8.90
CA ALA A 117 -10.58 22.33 9.85
C ALA A 117 -10.20 22.00 11.30
N LEU A 118 -9.64 20.82 11.56
CA LEU A 118 -9.17 20.45 12.89
C LEU A 118 -7.95 21.27 13.30
N ASN A 119 -7.01 21.56 12.39
CA ASN A 119 -5.89 22.45 12.67
C ASN A 119 -6.35 23.86 13.08
N ILE A 120 -7.27 24.45 12.30
CA ILE A 120 -7.87 25.77 12.60
C ILE A 120 -8.56 25.73 13.96
N ASN A 121 -9.29 24.65 14.27
CA ASN A 121 -9.92 24.49 15.58
C ASN A 121 -8.87 24.49 16.72
N MET A 122 -7.75 23.78 16.56
CA MET A 122 -6.66 23.79 17.54
C MET A 122 -6.07 25.19 17.76
N ILE A 123 -5.89 25.97 16.69
CA ILE A 123 -5.43 27.36 16.76
C ILE A 123 -6.43 28.21 17.55
N ASN A 124 -7.71 28.14 17.19
CA ASN A 124 -8.76 28.94 17.82
C ASN A 124 -8.99 28.59 19.29
N GLN A 125 -8.69 27.35 19.69
CA GLN A 125 -8.75 26.88 21.08
C GLN A 125 -7.49 27.22 21.89
N GLY A 126 -6.45 27.78 21.25
CA GLY A 126 -5.19 28.13 21.92
C GLY A 126 -4.37 26.91 22.37
N ASP A 127 -4.40 25.81 21.61
CA ASP A 127 -3.67 24.59 21.98
C ASP A 127 -2.15 24.83 22.01
N PRO A 128 -1.41 24.37 23.03
CA PRO A 128 0.01 24.71 23.21
C PRO A 128 0.97 24.04 22.22
N ASN A 129 0.50 23.17 21.31
CA ASN A 129 1.32 22.38 20.40
C ASN A 129 0.64 22.16 19.02
N VAL A 130 0.15 23.23 18.40
CA VAL A 130 -0.47 23.13 17.07
C VAL A 130 0.58 22.79 16.01
N PRO A 131 0.45 21.66 15.29
CA PRO A 131 1.36 21.33 14.19
C PRO A 131 1.17 22.27 13.00
N ALA A 132 2.15 22.29 12.09
CA ALA A 132 1.97 22.90 10.77
C ALA A 132 0.77 22.27 10.03
N VAL A 133 0.08 23.10 9.24
CA VAL A 133 -1.03 22.65 8.39
C VAL A 133 -0.51 21.62 7.40
N TYR A 134 -1.19 20.47 7.34
CA TYR A 134 -0.95 19.44 6.33
C TYR A 134 -1.75 19.74 5.07
N THR A 135 -1.08 19.73 3.92
CA THR A 135 -1.59 20.21 2.63
C THR A 135 -1.50 19.16 1.54
N ALA A 136 -2.01 19.50 0.34
CA ALA A 136 -1.81 18.68 -0.84
C ALA A 136 -0.32 18.52 -1.20
N ASN A 137 0.52 19.52 -0.93
CA ASN A 137 1.95 19.42 -1.20
C ASN A 137 2.61 18.34 -0.32
N ASP A 138 2.22 18.25 0.96
CA ASP A 138 2.70 17.19 1.85
C ASP A 138 2.25 15.81 1.34
N LEU A 139 1.01 15.72 0.86
CA LEU A 139 0.44 14.50 0.31
C LEU A 139 1.18 14.01 -0.95
N ASP A 140 1.68 14.91 -1.78
CA ASP A 140 2.46 14.58 -2.98
C ASP A 140 3.85 14.04 -2.68
N THR A 141 4.34 14.23 -1.45
CA THR A 141 5.60 13.61 -0.99
C THR A 141 5.45 12.14 -0.60
N VAL A 142 4.21 11.67 -0.41
CA VAL A 142 3.92 10.28 -0.02
C VAL A 142 4.34 9.33 -1.14
N LYS A 143 5.16 8.35 -0.78
CA LYS A 143 5.68 7.33 -1.69
C LYS A 143 5.45 5.95 -1.12
N ILE A 144 5.39 4.96 -2.01
CA ILE A 144 5.35 3.55 -1.67
C ILE A 144 6.04 2.76 -2.79
N THR A 145 6.50 1.55 -2.49
CA THR A 145 7.01 0.62 -3.50
C THR A 145 6.08 -0.58 -3.64
N LYS A 146 6.16 -1.30 -4.76
CA LYS A 146 5.27 -2.43 -5.05
C LYS A 146 5.35 -3.55 -3.99
N ILE A 147 6.51 -3.73 -3.34
CA ILE A 147 6.67 -4.72 -2.27
C ILE A 147 5.90 -4.34 -1.00
N ASN A 148 5.67 -3.05 -0.75
CA ASN A 148 4.94 -2.56 0.42
C ASN A 148 3.41 -2.56 0.24
N CYS A 149 2.92 -2.99 -0.92
CA CYS A 149 1.49 -3.09 -1.21
C CYS A 149 0.89 -4.45 -0.85
N LYS A 150 1.69 -5.40 -0.35
CA LYS A 150 1.25 -6.75 0.01
C LYS A 150 1.19 -6.92 1.52
#